data_AF-A0A9E4F1V9-F1
#
_entry.id   AF-A0A9E4F1V9-F1
#
_cell.length_a   1.000
_cell.length_b   1.000
_cell.length_c   1.000
_cell.angle_alpha   90.00
_cell.angle_beta   90.00
_cell.angle_gamma   90.00
#
_symmetry.space_group_name_H-M   'P 1'
#
loop_
_entity.id
_entity.type
_entity.pdbx_description
1 polymer ?
#
loop_
_entity_poly.entity_id
_entity_poly.type
_entity_poly.pdbx_seq_one_letter_code
_entity_poly.pdbx_strand_id
1 'polypeptide(L)' 'MDRKKIFDRARDELFSHINNCGVLEAAQDAQGKWMEETIEYIGERYETLDQKELTSLFEIGTRFCEPPIVHPALR' A
#
# COMPACT_ATOMS: atom_id res chain seq x y z
N MET A 1 6.13 8.69 20.54
CA MET A 1 5.37 7.54 20.02
C MET A 1 6.37 6.61 19.34
N ASP A 2 6.34 5.29 19.58
CA ASP A 2 7.29 4.37 18.93
C ASP A 2 7.16 4.46 17.40
N ARG A 3 8.27 4.70 16.69
CA ARG A 3 8.31 4.80 15.22
C ARG A 3 7.66 3.58 14.54
N LYS A 4 7.94 2.39 15.07
CA LYS A 4 7.31 1.14 14.62
C LYS A 4 5.78 1.18 14.72
N LYS A 5 5.22 1.73 15.81
CA LYS A 5 3.77 1.86 15.98
C LYS A 5 3.16 2.89 15.02
N ILE A 6 3.92 3.90 14.60
CA ILE A 6 3.48 4.86 13.58
C ILE A 6 3.41 4.16 12.22
N PHE A 7 4.48 3.46 11.84
CA PHE A 7 4.52 2.68 10.61
C PHE A 7 3.41 1.63 10.53
N ASP A 8 3.20 0.87 11.62
CA ASP A 8 2.14 -0.16 11.67
C ASP A 8 0.75 0.46 11.45
N ARG A 9 0.47 1.65 12.03
CA ARG A 9 -0.80 2.37 11.83
C ARG A 9 -0.95 2.87 10.39
N ALA A 10 0.09 3.46 9.81
CA ALA A 10 0.07 3.91 8.43
C ALA A 10 -0.18 2.76 7.45
N ARG A 11 0.42 1.59 7.71
CA ARG A 11 0.19 0.37 6.94
C ARG A 11 -1.25 -0.15 7.08
N ASP A 12 -1.78 -0.20 8.29
CA ASP A 12 -3.15 -0.67 8.52
C ASP A 12 -4.17 0.28 7.86
N GLU A 13 -3.88 1.59 7.86
CA GLU A 13 -4.67 2.60 7.14
C GLU A 13 -4.61 2.40 5.62
N LEU A 14 -3.41 2.19 5.04
CA LEU A 14 -3.25 1.85 3.62
C LEU A 14 -4.12 0.64 3.22
N PHE A 15 -4.10 -0.43 4.01
CA PHE A 15 -4.92 -1.60 3.73
C PHE A 15 -6.42 -1.32 3.83
N SER A 16 -6.85 -0.48 4.77
CA SER A 16 -8.23 -0.03 4.85
C SER A 16 -8.64 0.71 3.56
N HIS A 17 -7.78 1.60 3.05
CA HIS A 17 -8.02 2.31 1.81
C HIS A 17 -8.12 1.37 0.60
N ILE A 18 -7.19 0.40 0.47
CA ILE A 18 -7.20 -0.58 -0.63
C ILE A 18 -8.50 -1.40 -0.62
N ASN A 19 -8.91 -1.90 0.55
CA ASN A 19 -10.07 -2.78 0.68
C ASN A 19 -11.41 -2.05 0.53
N ASN A 20 -11.51 -0.81 1.01
CA ASN A 20 -12.78 -0.08 1.02
C ASN A 20 -13.05 0.72 -0.27
N CYS A 21 -12.00 1.11 -1.00
CA CYS A 21 -12.14 1.90 -2.23
C CYS A 21 -12.24 1.07 -3.52
N GLY A 22 -12.30 -0.26 -3.44
CA GLY A 22 -12.45 -1.13 -4.61
C GLY A 22 -11.22 -1.13 -5.54
N VAL A 23 -10.05 -0.76 -5.03
CA VAL A 23 -8.79 -0.67 -5.79
C VAL A 23 -8.44 -1.99 -6.46
N LEU A 24 -8.72 -3.10 -5.76
CA LEU A 24 -8.50 -4.45 -6.27
C LEU A 24 -9.28 -4.76 -7.56
N GLU A 25 -10.40 -4.07 -7.79
CA GLU A 25 -11.24 -4.24 -8.99
C GLU A 25 -10.89 -3.23 -10.10
N ALA A 26 -10.05 -2.23 -9.81
CA ALA A 26 -9.60 -1.25 -10.79
C ALA A 26 -8.58 -1.84 -11.78
N ALA A 27 -8.49 -1.25 -12.98
CA ALA A 27 -7.45 -1.60 -13.95
C ALA A 27 -6.04 -1.31 -13.38
N GLN A 28 -5.03 -2.08 -13.79
CA GLN A 28 -3.65 -1.95 -13.27
C GLN A 28 -3.10 -0.51 -13.36
N ASP A 29 -3.33 0.18 -14.47
CA ASP A 29 -2.89 1.58 -14.64
C ASP A 29 -3.56 2.53 -13.63
N ALA A 30 -4.81 2.24 -13.25
CA ALA A 30 -5.52 3.02 -12.23
C ALA A 30 -5.06 2.66 -10.81
N GLN A 31 -4.67 1.41 -10.57
CA GLN A 31 -4.13 0.96 -9.28
C GLN A 31 -2.81 1.67 -8.94
N GLY A 32 -1.92 1.83 -9.93
CA GLY A 32 -0.65 2.53 -9.74
C GLY A 32 -0.84 3.99 -9.32
N LYS A 33 -1.66 4.73 -10.08
CA LYS A 33 -1.99 6.12 -9.76
C LYS A 33 -2.65 6.26 -8.38
N TRP A 34 -3.60 5.39 -8.07
CA TRP A 34 -4.26 5.40 -6.77
C TRP A 34 -3.27 5.14 -5.62
N MET A 35 -2.28 4.27 -5.82
CA MET A 35 -1.25 3.98 -4.84
C MET A 35 -0.36 5.21 -4.61
N GLU A 36 0.05 5.90 -5.67
CA GLU A 36 0.81 7.15 -5.57
C GLU A 36 0.05 8.21 -4.76
N GLU A 37 -1.22 8.46 -5.09
CA GLU A 37 -2.09 9.41 -4.40
C GLU A 37 -2.30 9.01 -2.92
N THR A 38 -2.43 7.71 -2.63
CA THR A 38 -2.64 7.23 -1.26
C THR A 38 -1.37 7.36 -0.41
N ILE A 39 -0.19 7.14 -0.99
CA ILE A 39 1.08 7.30 -0.28
C ILE A 39 1.38 8.77 -0.02
N GLU A 40 1.03 9.66 -0.95
CA GLU A 40 1.09 11.11 -0.72
C GLU A 40 0.21 11.52 0.47
N TYR A 41 -1.05 11.08 0.49
CA TYR A 41 -1.96 11.30 1.61
C TYR A 41 -1.41 10.78 2.95
N ILE A 42 -0.84 9.57 2.96
CA ILE A 42 -0.22 9.00 4.16
C ILE A 42 0.99 9.82 4.61
N GLY A 43 1.80 10.31 3.68
CA GLY A 43 2.95 11.18 3.98
C GLY A 43 2.55 12.50 4.62
N GLU A 44 1.48 13.14 4.12
CA GLU A 44 0.93 14.35 4.71
C GLU A 44 0.35 14.11 6.11
N ARG A 45 -0.30 12.96 6.32
CA ARG A 45 -0.93 12.61 7.59
C ARG A 45 0.08 12.18 8.66
N TYR A 46 1.14 11.50 8.24
CA TYR A 46 2.18 10.94 9.11
C TYR A 46 3.52 11.61 8.81
N GLU A 47 3.63 12.92 9.07
CA GLU A 47 4.81 13.78 8.79
C GLU A 47 6.13 13.27 9.40
N THR A 48 6.05 12.35 10.36
CA THR A 48 7.20 11.72 11.00
C THR A 48 7.79 10.55 10.21
N LEU A 49 7.07 10.03 9.20
CA LEU A 49 7.57 8.99 8.32
C LEU A 49 8.61 9.57 7.38
N ASP A 50 9.72 8.86 7.24
CA ASP A 50 10.72 9.24 6.25
C ASP A 50 10.39 8.67 4.86
N GLN A 51 11.11 9.16 3.84
CA GLN A 51 10.91 8.73 2.47
C GLN A 51 11.07 7.22 2.28
N LYS A 52 11.94 6.56 3.06
CA LYS A 52 12.15 5.12 2.95
C LYS A 52 10.95 4.35 3.49
N GLU A 53 10.39 4.82 4.60
CA GLU A 53 9.16 4.25 5.18
C GLU A 53 7.99 4.41 4.19
N LEU A 54 7.85 5.58 3.56
CA LEU A 54 6.82 5.80 2.52
C LEU A 54 7.04 4.91 1.29
N THR A 55 8.29 4.75 0.81
CA THR A 55 8.61 3.82 -0.27
C THR A 55 8.27 2.38 0.10
N SER A 56 8.57 1.94 1.33
CA SER A 56 8.20 0.61 1.80
C SER A 56 6.69 0.41 1.85
N LEU A 57 5.92 1.42 2.27
CA LEU A 57 4.45 1.35 2.23
C LEU A 57 3.93 1.22 0.80
N PHE A 58 4.50 1.96 -0.15
CA PHE A 58 4.15 1.84 -1.58
C PHE A 58 4.40 0.42 -2.12
N GLU A 59 5.58 -0.15 -1.84
CA GLU A 59 5.93 -1.51 -2.27
C GLU A 59 5.00 -2.56 -1.65
N ILE A 60 4.71 -2.44 -0.35
CA ILE A 60 3.79 -3.32 0.36
C ILE A 60 2.39 -3.25 -0.23
N GLY A 61 1.87 -2.04 -0.45
CA GLY A 61 0.54 -1.83 -1.03
C GLY A 61 0.44 -2.37 -2.46
N THR A 62 1.46 -2.11 -3.29
CA THR A 62 1.51 -2.62 -4.66
C THR A 62 1.52 -4.14 -4.69
N ARG A 63 2.37 -4.77 -3.87
CA ARG A 63 2.46 -6.24 -3.75
C ARG A 63 1.14 -6.85 -3.28
N PHE A 64 0.41 -6.16 -2.42
CA PHE A 64 -0.89 -6.62 -1.93
C PHE A 64 -1.95 -6.64 -3.04
N CYS A 65 -1.86 -5.71 -4.00
CA CYS A 65 -2.75 -5.66 -5.17
C CYS A 65 -2.36 -6.63 -6.29
N GLU A 66 -1.14 -7.18 -6.29
CA GLU A 66 -0.71 -8.15 -7.29
C GLU A 66 -1.49 -9.47 -7.19
N PRO A 67 -1.84 -10.10 -8.32
CA PRO A 67 -2.51 -11.40 -8.30
C PRO A 67 -1.62 -12.44 -7.61
N PRO A 68 -2.21 -13.42 -6.89
CA PRO A 68 -1.44 -14.48 -6.26
C PRO A 68 -0.61 -15.21 -7.32
N ILE A 69 0.67 -15.45 -7.02
CA ILE A 69 1.54 -16.23 -7.89
C ILE A 69 0.90 -17.62 -8.03
N VAL A 70 0.33 -17.87 -9.20
CA VAL A 70 -0.11 -19.21 -9.57
C VAL A 70 1.17 -20.01 -9.82
N HIS A 71 1.61 -20.77 -8.82
CA HIS A 71 2.60 -21.81 -9.10
C HIS A 71 1.97 -22.74 -10.14
N PRO A 72 2.51 -22.86 -11.36
CA PRO A 72 2.06 -23.88 -12.27
C PRO A 72 2.29 -25.20 -11.52
N ALA A 73 1.19 -25.86 -11.16
CA ALA A 73 1.22 -27.12 -10.46
C ALA A 73 2.22 -28.03 -11.20
N LEU A 74 3.15 -28.60 -10.44
CA LEU A 74 3.84 -29.84 -10.80
C LEU A 74 2.81 -30.76 -11.46
N ARG A 75 2.93 -30.93 -12.77
CA ARG A 75 2.12 -31.86 -13.57
C ARG A 75 2.99 -33.04 -13.93
#